data_AF-E2ACC2-F1
#
_entry.id   AF-E2ACC2-F1
#
_cell.length_a   1.000
_cell.length_b   1.000
_cell.length_c   1.000
_cell.angle_alpha   90.00
_cell.angle_beta   90.00
_cell.angle_gamma   90.00
#
_symmetry.space_group_name_H-M   'P 1'
#
loop_
_entity.id
_entity.type
_entity.pdbx_description
1 polymer ?
#
loop_
_entity_poly.entity_id
_entity_poly.type
_entity_poly.pdbx_seq_one_letter_code
_entity_poly.pdbx_strand_id
1 'polypeptide(L)'
;MHRVRLNNLAAKLWRRSNPPIHRRSISQDSLVYGSEIVTARKNGLPIVALESTIITHGMPYPDNLNTALKVEDAVRKQGAVPATIGIVGGKVHVGLNNEQLEILSKADPAKTVKCSRRDICFIVSHGLNGGTTVSATMLIAHAANIPIMATGGVGGVHRGAEMTYDISTDLTEFGRTPVAVVCSGVKSILDIGKTLEYLETQGVPVIKIGETPEFPAFYCSETLDKIKAPYKVSNAKKAADIMKTQRTLGINTGILFAVSIPEKYTLKPDIVDCAISEALEKATVMHVTGKQVTPFLLNELNKITCGQSLEANIALIENNAKVAAEIALNLCEKSRISCVQGSIISKRKPIVIGGAVLDTIVQVKEKINSCHPEDNRNGNPVPQEPRMP
;
A
#
# COMPACT_ATOMS: atom_id res chain seq x y z
N MET A 1 7.08 -3.29 56.28
CA MET A 1 6.21 -2.65 55.27
C MET A 1 6.45 -3.30 53.91
N HIS A 2 5.46 -3.94 53.29
CA HIS A 2 5.60 -4.62 51.98
C HIS A 2 4.30 -4.52 51.16
N ARG A 3 4.20 -3.54 50.24
CA ARG A 3 3.09 -3.50 49.27
C ARG A 3 3.31 -2.70 47.97
N VAL A 4 4.56 -2.50 47.53
CA VAL A 4 4.88 -1.73 46.29
C VAL A 4 5.84 -2.48 45.37
N ARG A 5 5.40 -3.62 44.78
CA ARG A 5 6.13 -4.26 43.64
C ARG A 5 5.33 -5.22 42.75
N LEU A 6 4.08 -5.58 43.08
CA LEU A 6 3.28 -6.55 42.31
C LEU A 6 2.65 -5.97 41.02
N ASN A 7 2.06 -4.77 41.08
CA ASN A 7 1.24 -4.23 39.98
C ASN A 7 1.99 -4.08 38.65
N ASN A 8 3.30 -3.77 38.69
CA ASN A 8 4.12 -3.61 37.49
C ASN A 8 4.47 -4.95 36.79
N LEU A 9 4.48 -6.06 37.54
CA LEU A 9 4.72 -7.38 36.95
C LEU A 9 3.44 -7.91 36.30
N ALA A 10 2.29 -7.77 36.98
CA ALA A 10 0.98 -8.07 36.42
C ALA A 10 0.71 -7.31 35.11
N ALA A 11 0.97 -6.00 35.07
CA ALA A 11 0.81 -5.19 33.86
C ALA A 11 1.74 -5.61 32.69
N LYS A 12 2.98 -6.05 32.98
CA LYS A 12 3.89 -6.60 31.96
C LYS A 12 3.46 -7.98 31.46
N LEU A 13 2.88 -8.81 32.33
CA LEU A 13 2.38 -10.13 31.96
C LEU A 13 1.08 -10.04 31.15
N TRP A 14 0.12 -9.19 31.54
CA TRP A 14 -1.11 -8.93 30.76
C TRP A 14 -0.82 -8.47 29.32
N ARG A 15 0.21 -7.63 29.12
CA ARG A 15 0.69 -7.23 27.78
C ARG A 15 1.38 -8.35 26.97
N ARG A 16 1.63 -9.51 27.56
CA ARG A 16 2.13 -10.73 26.88
C ARG A 16 1.07 -11.83 26.75
N SER A 17 -0.01 -11.80 27.53
CA SER A 17 -0.99 -12.89 27.60
C SER A 17 -2.18 -12.76 26.65
N ASN A 18 -2.46 -11.58 26.11
CA ASN A 18 -3.49 -11.43 25.07
C ASN A 18 -2.89 -11.70 23.68
N PRO A 19 -3.29 -12.76 22.96
CA PRO A 19 -3.03 -12.85 21.53
C PRO A 19 -3.74 -11.66 20.83
N PRO A 20 -3.12 -11.01 19.82
CA PRO A 20 -3.73 -9.87 19.15
C PRO A 20 -4.98 -10.34 18.39
N ILE A 21 -6.16 -9.92 18.87
CA ILE A 21 -7.46 -10.28 18.32
C ILE A 21 -7.47 -9.97 16.82
N HIS A 22 -7.48 -11.03 16.00
CA HIS A 22 -7.48 -10.98 14.55
C HIS A 22 -6.47 -10.02 13.89
N ARG A 23 -5.16 -10.32 13.99
CA ARG A 23 -4.18 -9.85 12.97
C ARG A 23 -4.53 -10.45 11.59
N ARG A 24 -5.38 -9.76 10.82
CA ARG A 24 -5.79 -10.15 9.45
C ARG A 24 -4.76 -9.73 8.38
N SER A 25 -3.48 -9.70 8.74
CA SER A 25 -2.35 -9.18 7.97
C SER A 25 -1.45 -10.31 7.43
N ILE A 26 -0.92 -10.13 6.21
CA ILE A 26 0.19 -10.96 5.68
C ILE A 26 1.45 -10.72 6.54
N SER A 27 2.34 -11.71 6.71
CA SER A 27 3.62 -11.48 7.41
C SER A 27 4.53 -10.56 6.59
N GLN A 28 5.27 -9.69 7.25
CA GLN A 28 6.21 -8.79 6.57
C GLN A 28 7.40 -9.53 5.96
N ASP A 29 7.74 -10.70 6.50
CA ASP A 29 8.85 -11.56 6.04
C ASP A 29 8.53 -12.28 4.72
N SER A 30 7.26 -12.36 4.32
CA SER A 30 6.81 -12.94 3.05
C SER A 30 6.56 -11.89 1.95
N LEU A 31 7.02 -10.65 2.13
CA LEU A 31 6.92 -9.57 1.15
C LEU A 31 8.31 -9.20 0.59
N VAL A 32 8.44 -9.22 -0.74
CA VAL A 32 9.69 -8.84 -1.44
C VAL A 32 9.60 -7.39 -1.88
N TYR A 33 10.44 -6.53 -1.32
CA TYR A 33 10.43 -5.09 -1.60
C TYR A 33 11.42 -4.72 -2.72
N GLY A 34 10.98 -3.93 -3.70
CA GLY A 34 11.86 -3.33 -4.70
C GLY A 34 12.89 -2.39 -4.08
N SER A 35 14.02 -2.18 -4.76
CA SER A 35 15.15 -1.35 -4.27
C SER A 35 14.74 0.11 -3.99
N GLU A 36 13.90 0.69 -4.84
CA GLU A 36 13.30 2.02 -4.64
C GLU A 36 12.46 2.05 -3.35
N ILE A 37 11.66 1.00 -3.09
CA ILE A 37 10.81 0.88 -1.89
C ILE A 37 11.63 0.69 -0.61
N VAL A 38 12.69 -0.13 -0.65
CA VAL A 38 13.63 -0.28 0.48
C VAL A 38 14.26 1.07 0.83
N THR A 39 14.62 1.86 -0.19
CA THR A 39 15.22 3.20 -0.02
C THR A 39 14.19 4.20 0.50
N ALA A 40 12.98 4.22 -0.06
CA ALA A 40 11.88 5.08 0.36
C ALA A 40 11.48 4.84 1.82
N ARG A 41 11.36 3.57 2.23
CA ARG A 41 11.04 3.20 3.63
C ARG A 41 12.14 3.58 4.61
N LYS A 42 13.42 3.44 4.24
CA LYS A 42 14.57 3.90 5.06
C LYS A 42 14.57 5.43 5.24
N ASN A 43 14.26 6.17 4.18
CA ASN A 43 14.32 7.64 4.14
C ASN A 43 13.02 8.35 4.57
N GLY A 44 11.98 7.59 4.93
CA GLY A 44 10.68 8.17 5.30
C GLY A 44 10.03 9.00 4.19
N LEU A 45 10.15 8.52 2.94
CA LEU A 45 9.50 9.12 1.77
C LEU A 45 8.04 8.65 1.65
N PRO A 46 7.13 9.48 1.10
CA PRO A 46 5.77 9.03 0.79
C PRO A 46 5.80 7.94 -0.29
N ILE A 47 5.01 6.89 -0.08
CA ILE A 47 4.86 5.77 -1.01
C ILE A 47 3.38 5.65 -1.39
N VAL A 48 3.09 5.46 -2.66
CA VAL A 48 1.74 5.20 -3.21
C VAL A 48 1.71 3.81 -3.80
N ALA A 49 0.85 2.93 -3.30
CA ALA A 49 0.67 1.61 -3.89
C ALA A 49 -0.16 1.66 -5.19
N LEU A 50 0.15 0.78 -6.13
CA LEU A 50 -0.56 0.64 -7.42
C LEU A 50 -0.90 -0.84 -7.64
N GLU A 51 -2.07 -1.13 -8.23
CA GLU A 51 -2.51 -2.51 -8.49
C GLU A 51 -2.03 -3.07 -9.85
N SER A 52 -1.97 -4.39 -9.99
CA SER A 52 -1.53 -5.07 -11.22
C SER A 52 -2.63 -5.83 -11.98
N THR A 53 -3.88 -5.79 -11.52
CA THR A 53 -5.03 -6.29 -12.31
C THR A 53 -5.23 -5.44 -13.57
N ILE A 54 -5.09 -4.12 -13.49
CA ILE A 54 -5.13 -3.23 -14.66
C ILE A 54 -4.11 -3.62 -15.74
N ILE A 55 -2.91 -4.05 -15.31
CA ILE A 55 -1.81 -4.47 -16.20
C ILE A 55 -2.10 -5.83 -16.86
N THR A 56 -2.64 -6.78 -16.09
CA THR A 56 -2.79 -8.19 -16.51
C THR A 56 -4.15 -8.54 -17.12
N HIS A 57 -5.19 -7.76 -16.81
CA HIS A 57 -6.60 -8.06 -17.14
C HIS A 57 -7.45 -6.82 -17.47
N GLY A 58 -6.90 -5.60 -17.38
CA GLY A 58 -7.65 -4.35 -17.56
C GLY A 58 -7.37 -3.59 -18.86
N MET A 59 -6.25 -3.88 -19.52
CA MET A 59 -5.80 -3.23 -20.77
C MET A 59 -5.05 -4.26 -21.65
N PRO A 60 -5.06 -4.11 -22.99
CA PRO A 60 -4.28 -4.95 -23.89
C PRO A 60 -2.79 -4.59 -23.84
N TYR A 61 -1.92 -5.48 -24.34
CA TYR A 61 -0.52 -5.15 -24.64
C TYR A 61 -0.42 -4.43 -26.00
N PRO A 62 0.38 -3.36 -26.15
CA PRO A 62 1.36 -2.81 -25.19
C PRO A 62 0.81 -1.73 -24.24
N ASP A 63 -0.46 -1.32 -24.38
CA ASP A 63 -1.04 -0.21 -23.63
C ASP A 63 -1.03 -0.43 -22.11
N ASN A 64 -1.15 -1.68 -21.66
CA ASN A 64 -1.03 -2.06 -20.25
C ASN A 64 0.33 -1.71 -19.64
N LEU A 65 1.44 -2.01 -20.32
CA LEU A 65 2.80 -1.69 -19.91
C LEU A 65 3.06 -0.19 -20.00
N ASN A 66 2.69 0.42 -21.13
CA ASN A 66 2.83 1.86 -21.35
C ASN A 66 2.08 2.67 -20.28
N THR A 67 0.89 2.20 -19.88
CA THR A 67 0.10 2.84 -18.81
C THR A 67 0.71 2.61 -17.44
N ALA A 68 1.17 1.39 -17.11
CA ALA A 68 1.86 1.14 -15.84
C ALA A 68 3.04 2.10 -15.65
N LEU A 69 3.89 2.25 -16.68
CA LEU A 69 5.04 3.14 -16.65
C LEU A 69 4.65 4.63 -16.51
N LYS A 70 3.64 5.10 -17.26
CA LYS A 70 3.09 6.47 -17.12
C LYS A 70 2.54 6.74 -15.72
N VAL A 71 1.86 5.75 -15.13
CA VAL A 71 1.22 5.86 -13.82
C VAL A 71 2.25 5.89 -12.70
N GLU A 72 3.32 5.09 -12.80
CA GLU A 72 4.46 5.21 -11.88
C GLU A 72 5.17 6.56 -12.01
N ASP A 73 5.43 7.02 -13.25
CA ASP A 73 6.04 8.32 -13.53
C ASP A 73 5.19 9.50 -13.02
N ALA A 74 3.85 9.42 -13.10
CA ALA A 74 2.95 10.41 -12.52
C ALA A 74 3.10 10.53 -10.98
N VAL A 75 3.37 9.43 -10.28
CA VAL A 75 3.69 9.42 -8.84
C VAL A 75 5.08 10.03 -8.59
N ARG A 76 6.11 9.59 -9.35
CA ARG A 76 7.49 10.10 -9.25
C ARG A 76 7.58 11.60 -9.50
N LYS A 77 6.83 12.13 -10.47
CA LYS A 77 6.74 13.56 -10.81
C LYS A 77 6.20 14.46 -9.70
N GLN A 78 5.43 13.94 -8.74
CA GLN A 78 5.03 14.69 -7.55
C GLN A 78 6.07 14.62 -6.41
N GLY A 79 7.07 13.74 -6.50
CA GLY A 79 8.04 13.49 -5.42
C GLY A 79 7.62 12.41 -4.43
N ALA A 80 6.65 11.56 -4.79
CA ALA A 80 6.35 10.32 -4.07
C ALA A 80 6.94 9.11 -4.81
N VAL A 81 7.02 7.97 -4.13
CA VAL A 81 7.55 6.73 -4.70
C VAL A 81 6.42 5.76 -5.05
N PRO A 82 6.31 5.30 -6.31
CA PRO A 82 5.32 4.31 -6.71
C PRO A 82 5.70 2.92 -6.20
N ALA A 83 4.72 2.18 -5.71
CA ALA A 83 4.85 0.78 -5.32
C ALA A 83 3.82 -0.05 -6.08
N THR A 84 4.09 -0.37 -7.34
CA THR A 84 3.28 -1.36 -8.06
C THR A 84 3.41 -2.71 -7.36
N ILE A 85 2.28 -3.29 -6.97
CA ILE A 85 2.17 -4.55 -6.23
C ILE A 85 1.70 -5.64 -7.19
N GLY A 86 2.28 -6.84 -7.07
CA GLY A 86 1.90 -8.00 -7.87
C GLY A 86 2.53 -9.29 -7.33
N ILE A 87 2.13 -10.43 -7.89
CA ILE A 87 2.72 -11.73 -7.57
C ILE A 87 3.46 -12.26 -8.80
N VAL A 88 4.75 -12.59 -8.65
CA VAL A 88 5.61 -13.10 -9.73
C VAL A 88 6.34 -14.33 -9.22
N GLY A 89 6.20 -15.48 -9.90
CA GLY A 89 6.82 -16.74 -9.48
C GLY A 89 6.43 -17.16 -8.05
N GLY A 90 5.18 -16.91 -7.65
CA GLY A 90 4.67 -17.13 -6.29
C GLY A 90 5.15 -16.14 -5.22
N LYS A 91 6.02 -15.17 -5.56
CA LYS A 91 6.53 -14.18 -4.60
C LYS A 91 5.67 -12.92 -4.65
N VAL A 92 5.25 -12.44 -3.48
CA VAL A 92 4.47 -11.19 -3.35
C VAL A 92 5.44 -10.01 -3.37
N HIS A 93 5.41 -9.22 -4.44
CA HIS A 93 6.28 -8.07 -4.65
C HIS A 93 5.60 -6.75 -4.30
N VAL A 94 6.36 -5.84 -3.71
CA VAL A 94 5.97 -4.46 -3.39
C VAL A 94 6.98 -3.51 -4.03
N GLY A 95 6.59 -2.86 -5.12
CA GLY A 95 7.50 -2.23 -6.06
C GLY A 95 8.11 -3.27 -6.99
N LEU A 96 7.40 -3.59 -8.07
CA LEU A 96 7.91 -4.37 -9.20
C LEU A 96 9.05 -3.59 -9.91
N ASN A 97 9.97 -4.30 -10.54
CA ASN A 97 10.92 -3.70 -11.48
C ASN A 97 10.39 -3.76 -12.94
N ASN A 98 11.09 -3.12 -13.88
CA ASN A 98 10.69 -3.10 -15.30
C ASN A 98 10.52 -4.52 -15.88
N GLU A 99 11.43 -5.44 -15.55
CA GLU A 99 11.38 -6.84 -16.03
C GLU A 99 10.11 -7.55 -15.54
N GLN A 100 9.69 -7.29 -14.30
CA GLN A 100 8.48 -7.85 -13.71
C GLN A 100 7.20 -7.19 -14.26
N LEU A 101 7.24 -5.90 -14.55
CA LEU A 101 6.16 -5.20 -15.27
C LEU A 101 6.02 -5.76 -16.70
N GLU A 102 7.13 -6.01 -17.40
CA GLU A 102 7.13 -6.69 -18.70
C GLU A 102 6.61 -8.13 -18.62
N ILE A 103 7.04 -8.91 -17.62
CA ILE A 103 6.54 -10.26 -17.39
C ILE A 103 5.01 -10.24 -17.21
N LEU A 104 4.47 -9.39 -16.32
CA LEU A 104 3.02 -9.36 -16.07
C LEU A 104 2.21 -8.77 -17.24
N SER A 105 2.73 -7.79 -17.97
CA SER A 105 2.03 -7.17 -19.12
C SER A 105 2.04 -8.04 -20.38
N LYS A 106 3.04 -8.91 -20.55
CA LYS A 106 3.13 -9.88 -21.65
C LYS A 106 2.58 -11.27 -21.30
N ALA A 107 2.17 -11.49 -20.05
CA ALA A 107 1.75 -12.80 -19.60
C ALA A 107 0.38 -13.21 -20.15
N ASP A 108 0.28 -14.49 -20.51
CA ASP A 108 -0.94 -15.16 -20.92
C ASP A 108 -2.04 -15.05 -19.82
N PRO A 109 -3.21 -14.45 -20.10
CA PRO A 109 -4.31 -14.34 -19.15
C PRO A 109 -4.90 -15.68 -18.69
N ALA A 110 -4.70 -16.77 -19.44
CA ALA A 110 -5.10 -18.11 -18.99
C ALA A 110 -4.14 -18.68 -17.93
N LYS A 111 -2.90 -18.16 -17.85
CA LYS A 111 -1.85 -18.60 -16.91
C LYS A 111 -1.59 -17.61 -15.78
N THR A 112 -2.13 -16.39 -15.87
CA THR A 112 -1.94 -15.30 -14.90
C THR A 112 -3.22 -15.10 -14.10
N VAL A 113 -3.16 -15.24 -12.78
CA VAL A 113 -4.38 -15.23 -11.97
C VAL A 113 -4.76 -13.81 -11.58
N LYS A 114 -5.95 -13.34 -12.00
CA LYS A 114 -6.63 -12.17 -11.41
C LYS A 114 -6.84 -12.42 -9.92
N CYS A 115 -6.02 -11.78 -9.10
CA CYS A 115 -5.79 -12.13 -7.70
C CYS A 115 -6.58 -11.20 -6.76
N SER A 116 -7.71 -11.67 -6.24
CA SER A 116 -8.34 -11.10 -5.05
C SER A 116 -7.70 -11.67 -3.77
N ARG A 117 -8.07 -11.13 -2.61
CA ARG A 117 -7.62 -11.55 -1.28
C ARG A 117 -7.65 -13.07 -1.07
N ARG A 118 -8.65 -13.77 -1.61
CA ARG A 118 -8.82 -15.23 -1.46
C ARG A 118 -7.82 -16.04 -2.29
N ASP A 119 -7.34 -15.47 -3.39
CA ASP A 119 -6.55 -16.21 -4.38
C ASP A 119 -5.04 -16.17 -4.05
N ILE A 120 -4.58 -15.20 -3.24
CA ILE A 120 -3.17 -15.00 -2.85
C ILE A 120 -2.51 -16.30 -2.39
N CYS A 121 -3.10 -17.02 -1.44
CA CYS A 121 -2.51 -18.23 -0.88
C CYS A 121 -2.33 -19.35 -1.92
N PHE A 122 -3.25 -19.46 -2.88
CA PHE A 122 -3.16 -20.44 -3.97
C PHE A 122 -2.03 -20.08 -4.93
N ILE A 123 -1.98 -18.82 -5.38
CA ILE A 123 -0.97 -18.33 -6.33
C ILE A 123 0.45 -18.45 -5.75
N VAL A 124 0.62 -18.06 -4.48
CA VAL A 124 1.90 -18.14 -3.75
C VAL A 124 2.35 -19.60 -3.61
N SER A 125 1.47 -20.50 -3.16
CA SER A 125 1.84 -21.91 -2.95
C SER A 125 2.15 -22.69 -4.23
N HIS A 126 1.60 -22.27 -5.37
CA HIS A 126 1.82 -22.91 -6.67
C HIS A 126 2.90 -22.23 -7.53
N GLY A 127 3.61 -21.22 -7.01
CA GLY A 127 4.67 -20.53 -7.77
C GLY A 127 4.15 -19.68 -8.94
N LEU A 128 2.86 -19.31 -8.95
CA LEU A 128 2.20 -18.69 -10.09
C LEU A 128 2.40 -17.17 -10.17
N ASN A 129 2.10 -16.61 -11.34
CA ASN A 129 1.96 -15.17 -11.52
C ASN A 129 0.52 -14.73 -11.21
N GLY A 130 0.36 -13.54 -10.62
CA GLY A 130 -0.95 -12.99 -10.31
C GLY A 130 -0.96 -11.46 -10.28
N GLY A 131 -1.89 -10.88 -11.04
CA GLY A 131 -2.19 -9.45 -10.97
C GLY A 131 -3.14 -9.17 -9.82
N THR A 132 -2.74 -8.37 -8.84
CA THR A 132 -3.54 -8.08 -7.64
C THR A 132 -4.68 -7.12 -7.96
N THR A 133 -5.89 -7.39 -7.46
CA THR A 133 -7.02 -6.44 -7.50
C THR A 133 -6.82 -5.34 -6.47
N VAL A 134 -7.70 -4.33 -6.43
CA VAL A 134 -7.81 -3.37 -5.32
C VAL A 134 -7.80 -4.09 -3.97
N SER A 135 -8.69 -5.06 -3.74
CA SER A 135 -8.75 -5.84 -2.48
C SER A 135 -7.43 -6.55 -2.12
N ALA A 136 -6.75 -7.21 -3.06
CA ALA A 136 -5.45 -7.83 -2.75
C ALA A 136 -4.35 -6.77 -2.52
N THR A 137 -4.37 -5.68 -3.31
CA THR A 137 -3.40 -4.58 -3.24
C THR A 137 -3.51 -3.82 -1.92
N MET A 138 -4.72 -3.54 -1.43
CA MET A 138 -4.97 -2.95 -0.11
C MET A 138 -4.38 -3.80 1.02
N LEU A 139 -4.61 -5.12 1.00
CA LEU A 139 -4.10 -6.04 2.01
C LEU A 139 -2.56 -6.06 2.06
N ILE A 140 -1.92 -6.10 0.89
CA ILE A 140 -0.46 -6.13 0.77
C ILE A 140 0.16 -4.76 1.12
N ALA A 141 -0.44 -3.66 0.65
CA ALA A 141 -0.05 -2.29 0.99
C ALA A 141 -0.13 -2.05 2.50
N HIS A 142 -1.22 -2.48 3.15
CA HIS A 142 -1.36 -2.38 4.60
C HIS A 142 -0.29 -3.18 5.35
N ALA A 143 -0.01 -4.43 4.94
CA ALA A 143 1.08 -5.23 5.51
C ALA A 143 2.46 -4.58 5.32
N ALA A 144 2.69 -3.90 4.19
CA ALA A 144 3.87 -3.09 3.91
C ALA A 144 3.93 -1.76 4.67
N ASN A 145 2.85 -1.35 5.36
CA ASN A 145 2.63 -0.04 6.02
C ASN A 145 2.49 1.15 5.04
N ILE A 146 2.04 0.89 3.81
CA ILE A 146 1.71 1.90 2.80
C ILE A 146 0.22 2.27 2.99
N PRO A 147 -0.12 3.51 3.41
CA PRO A 147 -1.47 3.87 3.85
C PRO A 147 -2.39 4.32 2.71
N ILE A 148 -1.89 4.39 1.47
CA ILE A 148 -2.62 4.91 0.31
C ILE A 148 -2.27 4.17 -0.98
N MET A 149 -3.25 3.97 -1.84
CA MET A 149 -3.08 3.45 -3.19
C MET A 149 -3.89 4.24 -4.22
N ALA A 150 -3.51 4.14 -5.49
CA ALA A 150 -4.31 4.61 -6.62
C ALA A 150 -4.81 3.43 -7.47
N THR A 151 -5.98 3.60 -8.08
CA THR A 151 -6.55 2.71 -9.09
C THR A 151 -7.43 3.51 -10.05
N GLY A 152 -7.84 2.91 -11.17
CA GLY A 152 -8.72 3.58 -12.12
C GLY A 152 -10.11 3.78 -11.53
N GLY A 153 -10.76 2.67 -11.18
CA GLY A 153 -12.05 2.63 -10.50
C GLY A 153 -12.16 1.35 -9.68
N VAL A 154 -12.85 1.39 -8.54
CA VAL A 154 -13.02 0.21 -7.68
C VAL A 154 -14.01 -0.79 -8.30
N GLY A 155 -13.93 -2.07 -7.92
CA GLY A 155 -15.07 -2.97 -8.05
C GLY A 155 -16.17 -2.60 -7.04
N GLY A 156 -17.37 -3.14 -7.24
CA GLY A 156 -18.56 -2.76 -6.47
C GLY A 156 -19.65 -3.82 -6.53
N VAL A 157 -20.89 -3.41 -6.28
CA VAL A 157 -22.09 -4.23 -6.48
C VAL A 157 -22.38 -4.29 -7.99
N HIS A 158 -22.55 -5.48 -8.55
CA HIS A 158 -22.90 -5.62 -9.98
C HIS A 158 -24.39 -5.29 -10.21
N ARG A 159 -24.75 -4.83 -11.41
CA ARG A 159 -26.16 -4.64 -11.78
C ARG A 159 -26.87 -6.01 -11.72
N GLY A 160 -27.97 -6.11 -10.97
CA GLY A 160 -28.68 -7.39 -10.71
C GLY A 160 -28.16 -8.22 -9.53
N ALA A 161 -27.22 -7.72 -8.72
CA ALA A 161 -26.67 -8.43 -7.55
C ALA A 161 -27.71 -8.81 -6.48
N GLU A 162 -28.87 -8.16 -6.45
CA GLU A 162 -30.05 -8.55 -5.68
C GLU A 162 -30.51 -10.00 -5.95
N MET A 163 -30.24 -10.52 -7.15
CA MET A 163 -30.51 -11.91 -7.52
C MET A 163 -29.23 -12.76 -7.62
N THR A 164 -28.11 -12.19 -8.08
CA THR A 164 -26.88 -12.96 -8.37
C THR A 164 -25.86 -12.99 -7.23
N TYR A 165 -25.97 -12.05 -6.27
CA TYR A 165 -25.03 -11.82 -5.17
C TYR A 165 -23.58 -11.53 -5.65
N ASP A 166 -23.41 -11.10 -6.92
CA ASP A 166 -22.11 -10.74 -7.50
C ASP A 166 -21.66 -9.35 -7.01
N ILE A 167 -20.89 -9.36 -5.92
CA ILE A 167 -20.41 -8.16 -5.21
C ILE A 167 -18.89 -8.26 -5.05
N SER A 168 -18.16 -7.22 -5.48
CA SER A 168 -16.70 -7.21 -5.40
C SER A 168 -16.19 -7.30 -3.96
N THR A 169 -15.19 -8.16 -3.76
CA THR A 169 -14.42 -8.28 -2.52
C THR A 169 -13.72 -6.99 -2.11
N ASP A 170 -13.57 -6.02 -3.03
CA ASP A 170 -13.02 -4.69 -2.76
C ASP A 170 -13.81 -3.98 -1.65
N LEU A 171 -15.14 -4.04 -1.70
CA LEU A 171 -16.01 -3.35 -0.74
C LEU A 171 -15.84 -3.91 0.68
N THR A 172 -15.82 -5.25 0.80
CA THR A 172 -15.58 -5.92 2.08
C THR A 172 -14.15 -5.73 2.59
N GLU A 173 -13.19 -5.41 1.72
CA GLU A 173 -11.80 -5.13 2.12
C GLU A 173 -11.63 -3.70 2.65
N PHE A 174 -12.35 -2.71 2.09
CA PHE A 174 -12.47 -1.38 2.70
C PHE A 174 -12.98 -1.48 4.15
N GLY A 175 -13.97 -2.32 4.43
CA GLY A 175 -14.46 -2.57 5.80
C GLY A 175 -13.47 -3.28 6.75
N ARG A 176 -12.25 -3.61 6.30
CA ARG A 176 -11.26 -4.42 7.04
C ARG A 176 -9.85 -3.84 7.12
N THR A 177 -9.49 -2.96 6.19
CA THR A 177 -8.09 -2.65 5.89
C THR A 177 -7.90 -1.14 5.74
N PRO A 178 -7.23 -0.45 6.68
CA PRO A 178 -7.03 1.00 6.63
C PRO A 178 -5.95 1.39 5.61
N VAL A 179 -6.38 1.43 4.36
CA VAL A 179 -5.70 2.01 3.20
C VAL A 179 -6.70 2.93 2.50
N ALA A 180 -6.27 4.15 2.20
CA ALA A 180 -7.05 5.05 1.35
C ALA A 180 -6.88 4.66 -0.13
N VAL A 181 -7.96 4.65 -0.89
CA VAL A 181 -7.97 4.33 -2.32
C VAL A 181 -8.42 5.56 -3.09
N VAL A 182 -7.53 6.11 -3.92
CA VAL A 182 -7.86 7.19 -4.86
C VAL A 182 -8.28 6.58 -6.18
N CYS A 183 -9.45 6.95 -6.67
CA CYS A 183 -10.05 6.38 -7.87
C CYS A 183 -11.08 7.33 -8.49
N SER A 184 -11.49 7.06 -9.74
CA SER A 184 -12.59 7.75 -10.41
C SER A 184 -13.94 7.13 -10.09
N GLY A 185 -14.13 6.78 -8.82
CA GLY A 185 -15.32 6.12 -8.32
C GLY A 185 -15.34 4.62 -8.63
N VAL A 186 -16.54 4.11 -8.89
CA VAL A 186 -16.83 2.70 -9.15
C VAL A 186 -16.84 2.48 -10.66
N LYS A 187 -16.28 1.36 -11.15
CA LYS A 187 -16.27 1.05 -12.60
C LYS A 187 -17.70 1.14 -13.17
N SER A 188 -17.88 1.86 -14.28
CA SER A 188 -19.21 2.25 -14.82
C SER A 188 -20.19 1.09 -15.06
N ILE A 189 -19.68 -0.09 -15.41
CA ILE A 189 -20.43 -1.35 -15.64
C ILE A 189 -21.22 -1.88 -14.42
N LEU A 190 -21.13 -1.20 -13.28
CA LEU A 190 -21.62 -1.63 -11.97
C LEU A 190 -22.86 -0.82 -11.54
N ASP A 191 -23.42 -1.18 -10.38
CA ASP A 191 -24.48 -0.43 -9.72
C ASP A 191 -23.86 0.55 -8.71
N ILE A 192 -23.76 1.83 -9.09
CA ILE A 192 -23.10 2.86 -8.28
C ILE A 192 -23.89 3.12 -6.99
N GLY A 193 -25.23 3.18 -7.08
CA GLY A 193 -26.11 3.41 -5.92
C GLY A 193 -25.94 2.31 -4.87
N LYS A 194 -26.17 1.05 -5.23
CA LYS A 194 -26.01 -0.08 -4.30
C LYS A 194 -24.56 -0.22 -3.79
N THR A 195 -23.56 0.22 -4.57
CA THR A 195 -22.17 0.24 -4.10
C THR A 195 -21.94 1.27 -2.98
N LEU A 196 -22.58 2.45 -3.04
CA LEU A 196 -22.48 3.44 -1.96
C LEU A 196 -23.17 2.96 -0.68
N GLU A 197 -24.39 2.40 -0.79
CA GLU A 197 -25.12 1.78 0.33
C GLU A 197 -24.32 0.65 1.01
N TYR A 198 -23.64 -0.19 0.22
CA TYR A 198 -22.78 -1.24 0.75
C TYR A 198 -21.53 -0.67 1.44
N LEU A 199 -20.94 0.41 0.93
CA LEU A 199 -19.79 1.08 1.56
C LEU A 199 -20.17 1.77 2.88
N GLU A 200 -21.36 2.36 2.97
CA GLU A 200 -21.93 2.83 4.24
C GLU A 200 -22.09 1.67 5.23
N THR A 201 -22.69 0.56 4.77
CA THR A 201 -22.85 -0.68 5.57
C THR A 201 -21.52 -1.27 6.06
N GLN A 202 -20.41 -1.03 5.34
CA GLN A 202 -19.05 -1.43 5.75
C GLN A 202 -18.32 -0.38 6.61
N GLY A 203 -18.93 0.77 6.93
CA GLY A 203 -18.32 1.85 7.72
C GLY A 203 -17.19 2.58 6.99
N VAL A 204 -17.30 2.71 5.66
CA VAL A 204 -16.24 3.24 4.78
C VAL A 204 -16.55 4.68 4.39
N PRO A 205 -15.72 5.67 4.77
CA PRO A 205 -15.91 7.04 4.31
C PRO A 205 -15.72 7.15 2.80
N VAL A 206 -16.78 7.60 2.10
CA VAL A 206 -16.74 7.95 0.67
C VAL A 206 -16.68 9.47 0.55
N ILE A 207 -15.60 9.98 -0.04
CA ILE A 207 -15.28 11.40 -0.07
C ILE A 207 -14.92 11.84 -1.49
N LYS A 208 -15.70 12.74 -2.07
CA LYS A 208 -15.37 13.42 -3.34
C LYS A 208 -14.24 14.42 -3.13
N ILE A 209 -13.26 14.42 -4.03
CA ILE A 209 -12.27 15.51 -4.15
C ILE A 209 -12.69 16.42 -5.31
N GLY A 210 -12.75 17.73 -5.06
CA GLY A 210 -13.04 18.78 -6.04
C GLY A 210 -14.15 19.74 -5.62
N GLU A 211 -14.61 20.56 -6.58
CA GLU A 211 -15.59 21.61 -6.30
C GLU A 211 -17.05 21.15 -6.36
N THR A 212 -17.39 20.17 -7.19
CA THR A 212 -18.73 19.57 -7.29
C THR A 212 -18.91 18.38 -6.34
N PRO A 213 -20.10 18.18 -5.72
CA PRO A 213 -20.39 17.02 -4.87
C PRO A 213 -20.75 15.72 -5.62
N GLU A 214 -21.06 15.80 -6.91
CA GLU A 214 -21.48 14.67 -7.75
C GLU A 214 -20.39 13.58 -7.82
N PHE A 215 -20.79 12.32 -7.70
CA PHE A 215 -19.90 11.16 -7.70
C PHE A 215 -19.51 10.81 -9.16
N PRO A 216 -18.23 10.56 -9.45
CA PRO A 216 -17.77 10.24 -10.81
C PRO A 216 -18.15 8.81 -11.20
N ALA A 217 -18.62 8.64 -12.44
CA ALA A 217 -19.03 7.35 -12.99
C ALA A 217 -17.91 6.74 -13.86
N PHE A 218 -16.68 6.67 -13.31
CA PHE A 218 -15.47 6.19 -13.98
C PHE A 218 -15.09 7.01 -15.21
N TYR A 219 -15.72 6.76 -16.36
CA TYR A 219 -15.51 7.48 -17.62
C TYR A 219 -16.19 8.85 -17.68
N CYS A 220 -17.15 9.11 -16.79
CA CYS A 220 -17.87 10.37 -16.73
C CYS A 220 -17.55 11.13 -15.44
N SER A 221 -17.45 12.46 -15.54
CA SER A 221 -17.19 13.36 -14.41
C SER A 221 -18.25 13.30 -13.31
N GLU A 222 -19.49 12.94 -13.68
CA GLU A 222 -20.68 12.71 -12.85
C GLU A 222 -21.50 11.49 -13.37
N THR A 223 -22.46 11.02 -12.58
CA THR A 223 -23.48 10.03 -12.99
C THR A 223 -24.65 10.68 -13.72
N LEU A 224 -25.40 9.92 -14.53
CA LEU A 224 -26.61 10.40 -15.22
C LEU A 224 -27.63 11.03 -14.24
N ASP A 225 -27.92 10.34 -13.14
CA ASP A 225 -28.86 10.80 -12.09
C ASP A 225 -28.24 11.78 -11.09
N LYS A 226 -27.01 12.25 -11.32
CA LYS A 226 -26.26 13.19 -10.46
C LYS A 226 -26.21 12.75 -8.98
N ILE A 227 -26.01 11.46 -8.75
CA ILE A 227 -25.71 10.85 -7.45
C ILE A 227 -24.53 11.60 -6.82
N LYS A 228 -24.64 11.96 -5.54
CA LYS A 228 -23.64 12.73 -4.80
C LYS A 228 -22.83 11.83 -3.86
N ALA A 229 -21.57 12.17 -3.65
CA ALA A 229 -20.79 11.55 -2.58
C ALA A 229 -21.32 12.01 -1.20
N PRO A 230 -21.33 11.16 -0.16
CA PRO A 230 -21.73 11.54 1.20
C PRO A 230 -20.94 12.74 1.76
N TYR A 231 -19.66 12.87 1.39
CA TYR A 231 -18.79 13.98 1.79
C TYR A 231 -17.97 14.53 0.62
N LYS A 232 -17.54 15.79 0.71
CA LYS A 232 -16.68 16.48 -0.26
C LYS A 232 -15.54 17.23 0.42
N VAL A 233 -14.36 17.23 -0.20
CA VAL A 233 -13.24 18.13 0.13
C VAL A 233 -12.69 18.78 -1.15
N SER A 234 -12.19 20.02 -1.07
CA SER A 234 -11.71 20.73 -2.27
C SER A 234 -10.34 20.26 -2.78
N ASN A 235 -9.50 19.62 -1.96
CA ASN A 235 -8.13 19.26 -2.37
C ASN A 235 -7.50 18.12 -1.56
N ALA A 236 -6.38 17.61 -2.08
CA ALA A 236 -5.52 16.57 -1.49
C ALA A 236 -5.09 16.86 -0.04
N LYS A 237 -4.83 18.13 0.30
CA LYS A 237 -4.42 18.54 1.66
C LYS A 237 -5.51 18.28 2.70
N LYS A 238 -6.78 18.49 2.33
CA LYS A 238 -7.94 18.17 3.18
C LYS A 238 -8.21 16.66 3.25
N ALA A 239 -8.01 15.92 2.16
CA ALA A 239 -8.05 14.46 2.17
C ALA A 239 -7.00 13.86 3.12
N ALA A 240 -5.76 14.37 3.10
CA ALA A 240 -4.69 13.96 4.02
C ALA A 240 -5.01 14.28 5.50
N ASP A 241 -5.72 15.37 5.80
CA ASP A 241 -6.19 15.67 7.16
C ASP A 241 -7.24 14.65 7.65
N ILE A 242 -8.10 14.13 6.77
CA ILE A 242 -9.05 13.07 7.12
C ILE A 242 -8.31 11.76 7.42
N MET A 243 -7.35 11.36 6.58
CA MET A 243 -6.49 10.18 6.86
C MET A 243 -5.73 10.32 8.18
N LYS A 244 -5.18 11.51 8.47
CA LYS A 244 -4.51 11.78 9.75
C LYS A 244 -5.48 11.66 10.92
N THR A 245 -6.69 12.21 10.79
CA THR A 245 -7.73 12.16 11.83
C THR A 245 -8.19 10.73 12.09
N GLN A 246 -8.47 9.94 11.05
CA GLN A 246 -8.81 8.52 11.14
C GLN A 246 -7.75 7.73 11.93
N ARG A 247 -6.47 7.92 11.59
CA ARG A 247 -5.33 7.31 12.30
C ARG A 247 -5.21 7.77 13.74
N THR A 248 -5.49 9.04 14.05
CA THR A 248 -5.48 9.57 15.42
C THR A 248 -6.63 9.02 16.26
N LEU A 249 -7.80 8.78 15.67
CA LEU A 249 -8.96 8.17 16.33
C LEU A 249 -8.88 6.64 16.44
N GLY A 250 -7.90 6.00 15.78
CA GLY A 250 -7.73 4.54 15.80
C GLY A 250 -8.78 3.77 14.99
N ILE A 251 -9.44 4.43 14.02
CA ILE A 251 -10.45 3.81 13.15
C ILE A 251 -9.74 2.97 12.07
N ASN A 252 -10.12 1.70 11.93
CA ASN A 252 -9.41 0.71 11.10
C ASN A 252 -10.19 0.28 9.84
N THR A 253 -10.83 1.22 9.16
CA THR A 253 -11.45 1.03 7.83
C THR A 253 -10.65 1.76 6.75
N GLY A 254 -10.79 1.36 5.49
CA GLY A 254 -10.26 2.12 4.36
C GLY A 254 -11.06 3.41 4.11
N ILE A 255 -10.61 4.21 3.13
CA ILE A 255 -11.30 5.43 2.69
C ILE A 255 -11.35 5.43 1.17
N LEU A 256 -12.50 5.74 0.57
CA LEU A 256 -12.62 5.93 -0.88
C LEU A 256 -12.56 7.43 -1.20
N PHE A 257 -11.49 7.86 -1.84
CA PHE A 257 -11.35 9.22 -2.38
C PHE A 257 -11.70 9.23 -3.87
N ALA A 258 -12.85 9.84 -4.20
CA ALA A 258 -13.38 9.89 -5.55
C ALA A 258 -12.91 11.16 -6.29
N VAL A 259 -12.20 10.99 -7.40
CA VAL A 259 -11.62 12.06 -8.23
C VAL A 259 -12.24 11.99 -9.62
N SER A 260 -12.80 13.07 -10.13
CA SER A 260 -13.38 13.05 -11.49
C SER A 260 -12.27 12.88 -12.53
N ILE A 261 -12.59 12.16 -13.61
CA ILE A 261 -11.77 12.14 -14.83
C ILE A 261 -11.50 13.58 -15.32
N PRO A 262 -10.29 13.91 -15.84
CA PRO A 262 -10.03 15.25 -16.35
C PRO A 262 -10.96 15.60 -17.52
N GLU A 263 -11.51 16.82 -17.52
CA GLU A 263 -12.59 17.26 -18.40
C GLU A 263 -12.39 16.94 -19.88
N LYS A 264 -11.17 17.12 -20.42
CA LYS A 264 -10.81 16.78 -21.81
C LYS A 264 -11.16 15.34 -22.21
N TYR A 265 -11.16 14.40 -21.27
CA TYR A 265 -11.35 12.97 -21.50
C TYR A 265 -12.67 12.43 -20.94
N THR A 266 -13.56 13.28 -20.40
CA THR A 266 -14.87 12.81 -19.92
C THR A 266 -15.72 12.35 -21.10
N LEU A 267 -16.24 11.13 -21.00
CA LEU A 267 -17.34 10.69 -21.88
C LEU A 267 -18.66 11.25 -21.33
N LYS A 268 -19.70 11.26 -22.17
CA LYS A 268 -21.04 11.65 -21.73
C LYS A 268 -21.78 10.47 -21.05
N PRO A 269 -22.55 10.69 -19.96
CA PRO A 269 -23.24 9.60 -19.26
C PRO A 269 -24.22 8.80 -20.12
N ASP A 270 -24.96 9.46 -21.01
CA ASP A 270 -25.93 8.85 -21.94
C ASP A 270 -25.25 7.85 -22.91
N ILE A 271 -24.15 8.26 -23.54
CA ILE A 271 -23.37 7.42 -24.45
C ILE A 271 -22.81 6.20 -23.71
N VAL A 272 -22.28 6.41 -22.50
CA VAL A 272 -21.65 5.35 -21.70
C VAL A 272 -22.68 4.33 -21.21
N ASP A 273 -23.84 4.75 -20.69
CA ASP A 273 -24.82 3.80 -20.14
C ASP A 273 -25.58 3.01 -21.22
N CYS A 274 -25.83 3.61 -22.40
CA CYS A 274 -26.28 2.88 -23.58
C CYS A 274 -25.28 1.77 -23.98
N ALA A 275 -24.00 2.10 -24.09
CA ALA A 275 -22.96 1.14 -24.48
C ALA A 275 -22.75 0.03 -23.42
N ILE A 276 -22.93 0.34 -22.14
CA ILE A 276 -22.91 -0.65 -21.04
C ILE A 276 -24.12 -1.58 -21.12
N SER A 277 -25.30 -1.06 -21.44
CA SER A 277 -26.52 -1.85 -21.58
C SER A 277 -26.38 -2.88 -22.72
N GLU A 278 -25.91 -2.47 -23.89
CA GLU A 278 -25.59 -3.36 -25.02
C GLU A 278 -24.55 -4.43 -24.62
N ALA A 279 -23.50 -4.05 -23.89
CA ALA A 279 -22.48 -4.98 -23.42
C ALA A 279 -23.02 -6.00 -22.40
N LEU A 280 -23.98 -5.62 -21.55
CA LEU A 280 -24.62 -6.50 -20.57
C LEU A 280 -25.57 -7.52 -21.22
N GLU A 281 -26.32 -7.10 -22.26
CA GLU A 281 -27.13 -8.02 -23.07
C GLU A 281 -26.23 -9.07 -23.75
N LYS A 282 -25.14 -8.64 -24.40
CA LYS A 282 -24.12 -9.52 -24.98
C LYS A 282 -23.52 -10.49 -23.94
N ALA A 283 -23.16 -10.00 -22.76
CA ALA A 283 -22.61 -10.83 -21.68
C ALA A 283 -23.61 -11.92 -21.22
N THR A 284 -24.90 -11.59 -21.19
CA THR A 284 -25.98 -12.49 -20.82
C THR A 284 -26.18 -13.59 -21.86
N VAL A 285 -26.24 -13.21 -23.16
CA VAL A 285 -26.34 -14.14 -24.30
C VAL A 285 -25.11 -15.07 -24.39
N MET A 286 -23.92 -14.57 -24.04
CA MET A 286 -22.67 -15.35 -24.01
C MET A 286 -22.43 -16.08 -22.67
N HIS A 287 -23.36 -16.02 -21.72
CA HIS A 287 -23.28 -16.63 -20.39
C HIS A 287 -21.99 -16.31 -19.60
N VAL A 288 -21.46 -15.09 -19.77
CA VAL A 288 -20.25 -14.63 -19.08
C VAL A 288 -20.57 -14.37 -17.61
N THR A 289 -19.84 -15.03 -16.70
CA THR A 289 -20.16 -15.02 -15.26
C THR A 289 -18.94 -14.79 -14.35
N GLY A 290 -19.20 -14.24 -13.16
CA GLY A 290 -18.21 -14.01 -12.11
C GLY A 290 -16.98 -13.20 -12.58
N LYS A 291 -15.78 -13.71 -12.29
CA LYS A 291 -14.52 -12.94 -12.47
C LYS A 291 -14.25 -12.45 -13.91
N GLN A 292 -14.90 -13.06 -14.90
CA GLN A 292 -14.79 -12.75 -16.34
C GLN A 292 -15.74 -11.64 -16.83
N VAL A 293 -16.74 -11.24 -16.04
CA VAL A 293 -17.70 -10.19 -16.40
C VAL A 293 -16.99 -8.85 -16.62
N THR A 294 -16.14 -8.42 -15.67
CA THR A 294 -15.44 -7.13 -15.78
C THR A 294 -14.54 -7.01 -17.02
N PRO A 295 -13.62 -7.96 -17.33
CA PRO A 295 -12.80 -7.85 -18.53
C PRO A 295 -13.61 -7.89 -19.83
N PHE A 296 -14.67 -8.70 -19.88
CA PHE A 296 -15.56 -8.78 -21.05
C PHE A 296 -16.26 -7.44 -21.31
N LEU A 297 -16.92 -6.86 -20.30
CA LEU A 297 -17.69 -5.61 -20.46
C LEU A 297 -16.79 -4.42 -20.79
N LEU A 298 -15.57 -4.34 -20.23
CA LEU A 298 -14.60 -3.29 -20.59
C LEU A 298 -14.12 -3.43 -22.04
N ASN A 299 -13.95 -4.66 -22.54
CA ASN A 299 -13.55 -4.92 -23.91
C ASN A 299 -14.68 -4.58 -24.92
N GLU A 300 -15.93 -4.95 -24.64
CA GLU A 300 -17.07 -4.56 -25.48
C GLU A 300 -17.29 -3.04 -25.48
N LEU A 301 -17.23 -2.38 -24.31
CA LEU A 301 -17.33 -0.93 -24.21
C LEU A 301 -16.23 -0.22 -25.03
N ASN A 302 -15.01 -0.77 -25.08
CA ASN A 302 -13.94 -0.20 -25.89
C ASN A 302 -14.15 -0.33 -27.40
N LYS A 303 -14.85 -1.39 -27.85
CA LYS A 303 -15.28 -1.52 -29.25
C LYS A 303 -16.38 -0.51 -29.58
N ILE A 304 -17.42 -0.42 -28.73
CA ILE A 304 -18.57 0.47 -28.94
C ILE A 304 -18.14 1.95 -28.91
N THR A 305 -17.18 2.31 -28.06
CA THR A 305 -16.62 3.67 -27.96
C THR A 305 -15.44 3.93 -28.92
N CYS A 306 -15.15 3.04 -29.88
CA CYS A 306 -14.08 3.19 -30.86
C CYS A 306 -12.71 3.57 -30.26
N GLY A 307 -12.35 3.00 -29.11
CA GLY A 307 -11.10 3.28 -28.39
C GLY A 307 -11.17 4.42 -27.35
N GLN A 308 -12.20 5.28 -27.37
CA GLN A 308 -12.27 6.43 -26.46
C GLN A 308 -12.31 6.02 -24.98
N SER A 309 -12.94 4.90 -24.63
CA SER A 309 -12.91 4.39 -23.26
C SER A 309 -11.51 3.97 -22.80
N LEU A 310 -10.62 3.50 -23.69
CA LEU A 310 -9.23 3.20 -23.33
C LEU A 310 -8.44 4.50 -23.07
N GLU A 311 -8.56 5.51 -23.93
CA GLU A 311 -7.92 6.82 -23.70
C GLU A 311 -8.38 7.44 -22.37
N ALA A 312 -9.69 7.41 -22.10
CA ALA A 312 -10.28 7.86 -20.85
C ALA A 312 -9.76 7.06 -19.64
N ASN A 313 -9.65 5.73 -19.75
CA ASN A 313 -9.12 4.85 -18.70
C ASN A 313 -7.65 5.17 -18.36
N ILE A 314 -6.83 5.52 -19.37
CA ILE A 314 -5.42 5.91 -19.19
C ILE A 314 -5.34 7.29 -18.51
N ALA A 315 -6.12 8.27 -18.99
CA ALA A 315 -6.12 9.62 -18.43
C ALA A 315 -6.62 9.69 -16.97
N LEU A 316 -7.62 8.87 -16.63
CA LEU A 316 -8.15 8.84 -15.27
C LEU A 316 -7.18 8.16 -14.27
N ILE A 317 -6.50 7.07 -14.64
CA ILE A 317 -5.53 6.44 -13.72
C ILE A 317 -4.31 7.34 -13.47
N GLU A 318 -3.80 8.04 -14.50
CA GLU A 318 -2.71 8.99 -14.36
C GLU A 318 -3.08 10.14 -13.38
N ASN A 319 -4.29 10.67 -13.52
CA ASN A 319 -4.84 11.69 -12.62
C ASN A 319 -5.02 11.18 -11.17
N ASN A 320 -5.55 9.97 -11.00
CA ASN A 320 -5.75 9.36 -9.68
C ASN A 320 -4.42 9.08 -8.97
N ALA A 321 -3.39 8.65 -9.71
CA ALA A 321 -2.05 8.41 -9.18
C ALA A 321 -1.35 9.71 -8.77
N LYS A 322 -1.48 10.77 -9.58
CA LYS A 322 -1.04 12.13 -9.20
C LYS A 322 -1.71 12.59 -7.89
N VAL A 323 -3.03 12.52 -7.78
CA VAL A 323 -3.75 12.97 -6.57
C VAL A 323 -3.40 12.11 -5.35
N ALA A 324 -3.20 10.80 -5.51
CA ALA A 324 -2.69 9.94 -4.42
C ALA A 324 -1.30 10.36 -3.93
N ALA A 325 -0.40 10.74 -4.83
CA ALA A 325 0.91 11.26 -4.46
C ALA A 325 0.80 12.59 -3.70
N GLU A 326 -0.02 13.54 -4.18
CA GLU A 326 -0.29 14.80 -3.47
C GLU A 326 -0.82 14.59 -2.05
N ILE A 327 -1.73 13.63 -1.84
CA ILE A 327 -2.25 13.25 -0.52
C ILE A 327 -1.13 12.66 0.35
N ALA A 328 -0.32 11.74 -0.20
CA ALA A 328 0.78 11.10 0.51
C ALA A 328 1.84 12.12 1.00
N LEU A 329 2.17 13.10 0.15
CA LEU A 329 3.09 14.21 0.48
C LEU A 329 2.54 15.06 1.64
N ASN A 330 1.28 15.50 1.56
CA ASN A 330 0.63 16.28 2.61
C ASN A 330 0.54 15.53 3.96
N LEU A 331 0.42 14.19 3.92
CA LEU A 331 0.44 13.33 5.10
C LEU A 331 1.85 13.29 5.73
N CYS A 332 2.90 13.15 4.92
CA CYS A 332 4.29 13.12 5.36
C CYS A 332 4.80 14.47 5.90
N GLU A 333 4.48 15.60 5.25
CA GLU A 333 4.88 16.94 5.72
C GLU A 333 4.42 17.21 7.15
N LYS A 334 3.14 16.92 7.44
CA LYS A 334 2.55 17.16 8.76
C LYS A 334 3.13 16.24 9.84
N SER A 335 3.73 15.10 9.48
CA SER A 335 4.51 14.27 10.41
C SER A 335 5.89 14.88 10.70
N ARG A 336 6.56 15.46 9.70
CA ARG A 336 7.84 16.18 9.89
C ARG A 336 7.66 17.42 10.77
N ILE A 337 6.61 18.22 10.53
CA ILE A 337 6.30 19.41 11.34
C ILE A 337 6.05 19.04 12.82
N SER A 338 5.31 17.97 13.10
CA SER A 338 5.12 17.50 14.49
C SER A 338 6.41 17.01 15.16
N CYS A 339 7.40 16.56 14.39
CA CYS A 339 8.71 16.19 14.93
C CYS A 339 9.58 17.41 15.25
N VAL A 340 9.52 18.47 14.42
CA VAL A 340 10.23 19.75 14.66
C VAL A 340 9.61 20.50 15.86
N GLN A 341 8.28 20.53 15.96
CA GLN A 341 7.57 21.10 17.11
C GLN A 341 7.70 20.26 18.41
N GLY A 342 8.34 19.09 18.35
CA GLY A 342 8.73 18.30 19.52
C GLY A 342 9.96 18.84 20.27
N SER A 343 10.65 19.86 19.73
CA SER A 343 11.79 20.50 20.40
C SER A 343 11.33 21.49 21.48
N ILE A 344 11.10 20.99 22.70
CA ILE A 344 10.89 21.85 23.88
C ILE A 344 12.24 22.52 24.24
N ILE A 345 12.56 23.63 23.58
CA ILE A 345 13.65 24.52 23.98
C ILE A 345 13.25 25.18 25.30
N SER A 346 13.66 24.56 26.41
CA SER A 346 13.38 25.04 27.76
C SER A 346 13.94 26.46 27.94
N LYS A 347 13.06 27.45 28.14
CA LYS A 347 13.43 28.85 28.47
C LYS A 347 14.00 29.02 29.90
N ARG A 348 14.52 27.97 30.52
CA ARG A 348 15.24 28.04 31.80
C ARG A 348 16.74 27.91 31.53
N LYS A 349 17.53 28.85 32.05
CA LYS A 349 19.00 28.77 32.01
C LYS A 349 19.46 27.42 32.59
N PRO A 350 20.42 26.71 31.97
CA PRO A 350 20.93 25.46 32.52
C PRO A 350 21.60 25.73 33.87
N ILE A 351 21.23 24.96 34.89
CA ILE A 351 21.96 24.92 36.16
C ILE A 351 23.09 23.92 35.98
N VAL A 352 24.32 24.42 35.88
CA VAL A 352 25.53 23.59 35.80
C VAL A 352 25.95 23.22 37.21
N ILE A 353 25.69 21.98 37.62
CA ILE A 353 26.29 21.40 38.83
C ILE A 353 27.52 20.63 38.38
N GLY A 354 28.70 21.21 38.61
CA GLY A 354 29.98 20.58 38.29
C GLY A 354 30.32 19.48 39.31
N GLY A 355 30.29 18.22 38.87
CA GLY A 355 30.88 17.10 39.60
C GLY A 355 32.16 16.65 38.90
N ALA A 356 33.31 16.87 39.51
CA ALA A 356 34.58 16.36 38.99
C ALA A 356 34.85 14.96 39.58
N VAL A 357 34.84 13.94 38.72
CA VAL A 357 35.40 12.61 39.04
C VAL A 357 36.74 12.52 38.32
N LEU A 358 37.83 12.46 39.07
CA LEU A 358 39.19 12.38 38.55
C LEU A 358 39.76 10.99 38.85
N ASP A 359 39.37 10.00 38.05
CA ASP A 359 40.00 8.67 38.10
C ASP A 359 41.40 8.74 37.47
N THR A 360 42.43 8.84 38.32
CA THR A 360 43.84 8.86 37.88
C THR A 360 44.46 7.48 38.09
N ILE A 361 44.74 6.77 37.00
CA ILE A 361 45.53 5.53 37.04
C ILE A 361 47.00 5.89 36.80
N VAL A 362 47.82 5.81 37.84
CA VAL A 362 49.28 5.96 37.73
C VAL A 362 49.93 4.58 37.70
N GLN A 363 50.60 4.24 36.60
CA GLN A 363 51.42 3.04 36.51
C GLN A 363 52.89 3.41 36.50
N VAL A 364 53.57 3.23 37.65
CA VAL A 364 55.00 3.50 37.79
C VAL A 364 55.80 2.46 37.01
N LYS A 365 56.64 2.90 36.06
CA LYS A 365 57.69 2.07 35.47
C LYS A 365 59.00 2.33 36.19
N GLU A 366 59.33 1.48 37.17
CA GLU A 366 60.65 1.50 37.77
C GLU A 366 61.72 1.06 36.75
N LYS A 367 62.80 1.83 36.66
CA LYS A 367 64.02 1.38 35.99
C LYS A 367 64.82 0.55 37.00
N ILE A 368 64.75 -0.78 36.86
CA ILE A 368 65.73 -1.66 37.51
C ILE A 368 67.07 -1.45 36.79
N ASN A 369 67.92 -0.60 37.35
CA ASN A 369 69.31 -0.48 36.92
C ASN A 369 70.06 -1.77 37.30
N SER A 370 70.94 -2.21 36.41
CA SER A 370 71.69 -3.47 36.54
C SER A 370 72.79 -3.37 37.60
N CYS A 371 72.76 -4.28 38.59
CA CYS A 371 73.92 -4.66 39.39
C CYS A 371 74.09 -6.18 39.31
N HIS A 372 75.19 -6.64 38.68
CA HIS A 372 75.69 -8.00 38.93
C HIS A 372 76.23 -8.09 40.35
N PRO A 373 76.07 -9.25 40.99
CA PRO A 373 77.25 -9.98 41.46
C PRO A 373 77.43 -11.30 40.70
N GLU A 374 78.59 -11.92 40.91
CA GLU A 374 78.96 -13.21 40.30
C GLU A 374 78.72 -14.39 41.26
N ASP A 375 78.59 -15.58 40.65
CA ASP A 375 79.28 -16.82 41.04
C ASP A 375 78.64 -17.91 41.96
N ASN A 376 78.88 -19.16 41.52
CA ASN A 376 79.07 -20.43 42.24
C ASN A 376 78.06 -20.95 43.31
N ARG A 377 77.23 -21.95 42.92
CA ARG A 377 77.65 -23.39 42.94
C ARG A 377 76.61 -24.45 42.48
N ASN A 378 77.14 -25.47 41.79
CA ASN A 378 76.83 -26.93 41.79
C ASN A 378 75.38 -27.47 41.86
N GLY A 379 75.01 -28.35 40.92
CA GLY A 379 73.78 -29.18 41.01
C GLY A 379 73.40 -30.02 39.77
N ASN A 380 74.28 -30.91 39.31
CA ASN A 380 74.08 -31.80 38.13
C ASN A 380 74.14 -33.29 38.58
N PRO A 381 73.78 -34.34 37.78
CA PRO A 381 73.11 -34.37 36.45
C PRO A 381 72.06 -35.52 36.24
N VAL A 382 71.51 -35.63 34.99
CA VAL A 382 70.95 -36.84 34.25
C VAL A 382 69.77 -37.68 34.81
N PRO A 383 69.04 -38.49 33.99
CA PRO A 383 68.72 -38.50 32.54
C PRO A 383 67.17 -38.72 32.29
N GLN A 384 66.54 -39.30 31.23
CA GLN A 384 66.86 -39.78 29.85
C GLN A 384 65.57 -39.84 28.96
N GLU A 385 65.68 -39.48 27.66
CA GLU A 385 65.18 -40.12 26.39
C GLU A 385 63.76 -40.79 26.21
N PRO A 386 63.34 -41.19 24.98
CA PRO A 386 63.36 -40.45 23.70
C PRO A 386 62.03 -40.52 22.88
N ARG A 387 62.10 -40.11 21.60
CA ARG A 387 61.04 -39.69 20.65
C ARG A 387 60.45 -40.78 19.71
N MET A 388 59.46 -40.33 18.90
CA MET A 388 59.19 -40.70 17.48
C MET A 388 58.44 -42.03 17.22
N PRO A 389 57.87 -42.27 16.02
CA PRO A 389 57.88 -41.45 14.77
C PRO A 389 57.15 -40.11 14.85
#